data_AF-A0A949I722-F1
#
_entry.id   AF-A0A949I722-F1
#
_cell.length_a   1.000
_cell.length_b   1.000
_cell.length_c   1.000
_cell.angle_alpha   90.00
_cell.angle_beta   90.00
_cell.angle_gamma   90.00
#
_symmetry.space_group_name_H-M   'P 1'
#
loop_
_entity.id
_entity.type
_entity.pdbx_description
1 polymer ?
#
loop_
_entity_poly.entity_id
_entity_poly.type
_entity_poly.pdbx_seq_one_letter_code
_entity_poly.pdbx_strand_id
1 'polypeptide(L)' 'RQKGHTELYRGAEYVVDFLPKVKIEVVVRDEQVEPAIDSIVKAARTGKIGDGKIFVTTVERTIRIRTGEQDEAAV' A
#
# COMPACT_ATOMS: atom_id res chain seq x y z
N ARG A 1 -19.74 10.02 3.66
CA ARG A 1 -20.13 11.23 4.44
C ARG A 1 -19.35 11.19 5.74
N GLN A 2 -18.35 12.05 5.84
CA GLN A 2 -17.39 12.17 6.94
C GLN A 2 -18.07 12.77 8.18
N LYS A 3 -17.81 12.23 9.38
CA LYS A 3 -17.79 12.91 10.69
C LYS A 3 -17.18 11.96 11.73
N GLY A 4 -16.23 12.48 12.50
CA GLY A 4 -15.33 11.73 13.37
C GLY A 4 -16.05 10.76 14.31
N HIS A 5 -15.52 9.54 14.37
CA HIS A 5 -15.82 8.60 15.43
C HIS A 5 -14.90 8.93 16.60
N THR A 6 -15.47 9.49 17.67
CA THR A 6 -14.78 9.67 18.95
C THR A 6 -14.82 8.33 19.68
N GLU A 7 -13.69 7.62 19.73
CA GLU A 7 -13.54 6.47 20.63
C GLU A 7 -12.97 6.96 21.97
N LEU A 8 -13.66 6.67 23.06
CA LEU A 8 -13.17 6.93 24.41
C LEU A 8 -12.11 5.89 24.79
N TYR A 9 -10.85 6.33 24.94
CA TYR A 9 -9.80 5.53 25.56
C TYR A 9 -9.36 6.20 26.87
N ARG A 10 -9.67 5.57 28.01
CA ARG A 10 -9.29 6.01 29.37
C ARG A 10 -9.66 7.46 29.73
N GLY A 11 -10.85 7.91 29.35
CA GLY A 11 -11.40 9.20 29.82
C GLY A 11 -10.83 10.45 29.13
N ALA A 12 -10.09 10.29 28.03
CA ALA A 12 -9.73 11.40 27.14
C ALA A 12 -10.41 11.20 25.78
N GLU A 13 -11.07 12.25 25.28
CA GLU A 13 -11.61 12.29 23.92
C GLU A 13 -10.44 12.34 22.93
N TYR A 14 -10.24 11.27 22.17
CA TYR A 14 -9.35 11.31 21.00
C TYR A 14 -10.21 11.50 19.76
N VAL A 15 -10.08 12.66 19.12
CA VAL A 15 -10.53 12.83 17.74
C VAL A 15 -9.53 12.07 16.87
N VAL A 16 -9.91 10.89 16.39
CA VAL A 16 -9.09 10.12 15.46
C VAL A 16 -9.35 10.67 14.05
N ASP A 17 -8.54 11.64 13.65
CA ASP A 17 -8.56 12.18 12.30
C ASP A 17 -7.72 11.29 11.36
N PHE A 18 -8.41 10.70 10.38
CA PHE A 18 -7.75 10.01 9.28
C PHE A 18 -7.43 10.99 8.15
N LEU A 19 -6.14 11.08 7.80
CA LEU A 19 -5.74 11.79 6.59
C LEU A 19 -5.99 10.91 5.37
N PRO A 20 -6.62 11.44 4.30
CA PRO A 20 -6.82 10.68 3.07
C PRO A 20 -5.48 10.30 2.45
N LYS A 21 -5.34 9.02 2.08
CA LYS A 21 -4.18 8.44 1.39
C LYS A 21 -4.64 7.50 0.29
N VAL A 22 -3.83 7.35 -0.75
CA VAL A 22 -4.05 6.36 -1.82
C VAL A 22 -3.27 5.10 -1.47
N LYS A 23 -3.93 3.94 -1.50
CA LYS A 23 -3.28 2.63 -1.43
C LYS A 23 -3.07 2.12 -2.85
N ILE A 24 -1.84 1.73 -3.17
CA ILE A 24 -1.48 1.08 -4.43
C ILE A 24 -1.06 -0.35 -4.08
N GLU A 25 -1.63 -1.32 -4.77
CA GLU A 25 -1.25 -2.73 -4.66
C GLU A 25 -0.83 -3.19 -6.06
N VAL A 26 0.40 -3.69 -6.15
CA VAL A 26 0.99 -4.17 -7.40
C VAL A 26 1.77 -5.43 -7.08
N VAL A 27 1.58 -6.45 -7.93
CA VAL A 27 2.39 -7.67 -7.91
C VAL A 27 3.45 -7.51 -8.99
N VAL A 28 4.70 -7.78 -8.65
CA VAL A 28 5.84 -7.73 -9.56
C VAL A 28 6.65 -9.01 -9.40
N ARG A 29 7.45 -9.34 -10.40
CA ARG A 29 8.41 -10.44 -10.31
C ARG A 29 9.48 -10.13 -9.26
N ASP A 30 10.06 -11.16 -8.66
CA ASP A 30 11.03 -11.02 -7.55
C ASP A 30 12.23 -10.13 -7.94
N GLU A 31 12.73 -10.25 -9.16
CA GLU A 31 13.84 -9.42 -9.66
C GLU A 31 13.48 -7.93 -9.83
N GLN A 32 12.18 -7.59 -9.80
CA GLN A 32 11.68 -6.23 -9.95
C GLN A 32 11.28 -5.57 -8.62
N VAL A 33 11.33 -6.29 -7.50
CA VAL A 33 10.94 -5.76 -6.18
C VAL A 33 11.76 -4.52 -5.81
N GLU A 34 13.10 -4.64 -5.79
CA GLU A 34 13.98 -3.51 -5.43
C GLU A 34 13.86 -2.33 -6.43
N PRO A 35 13.90 -2.54 -7.76
CA PRO A 35 13.65 -1.46 -8.73
C PRO A 35 12.29 -0.76 -8.56
N ALA A 36 11.24 -1.49 -8.21
CA ALA A 36 9.91 -0.92 -7.99
C ALA A 36 9.87 -0.06 -6.73
N ILE A 37 10.45 -0.55 -5.62
CA ILE A 37 10.56 0.20 -4.37
C ILE A 37 11.30 1.52 -4.60
N ASP A 38 12.48 1.47 -5.23
CA ASP A 38 13.29 2.66 -5.52
C ASP A 38 12.52 3.69 -6.37
N SER A 39 11.81 3.20 -7.38
CA SER A 39 11.00 4.06 -8.26
C SER A 39 9.86 4.74 -7.50
N ILE A 40 9.15 4.00 -6.64
CA ILE A 40 8.06 4.54 -5.81
C ILE A 40 8.61 5.56 -4.81
N VAL A 41 9.70 5.25 -4.12
CA VAL A 41 10.33 6.18 -3.15
C VAL A 41 10.74 7.47 -3.85
N LYS A 42 11.41 7.38 -5.00
CA LYS A 42 11.86 8.55 -5.76
C LYS A 42 10.69 9.42 -6.23
N ALA A 43 9.59 8.81 -6.64
CA ALA A 43 8.43 9.54 -7.15
C ALA A 43 7.53 10.13 -6.05
N ALA A 44 7.35 9.41 -4.93
CA ALA A 44 6.39 9.77 -3.89
C ALA A 44 6.99 10.61 -2.74
N ARG A 45 8.32 10.61 -2.57
CA ARG A 45 8.98 11.31 -1.46
C ARG A 45 8.93 12.83 -1.66
N THR A 46 8.29 13.52 -0.72
CA THR A 46 8.31 14.99 -0.62
C THR A 46 9.26 15.50 0.45
N GLY A 47 9.72 14.60 1.35
CA GLY A 47 10.56 14.94 2.49
C GLY A 47 9.76 15.46 3.70
N LYS A 48 8.42 15.45 3.63
CA LYS A 48 7.54 15.91 4.71
C LYS A 48 6.94 14.72 5.46
N ILE A 49 6.47 15.00 6.68
CA ILE A 49 5.75 14.00 7.49
C ILE A 49 4.51 13.55 6.71
N GLY A 50 4.35 12.23 6.58
CA GLY A 50 3.19 11.63 5.93
C GLY A 50 3.39 11.16 4.49
N ASP A 51 4.62 11.10 3.98
CA ASP A 51 4.94 10.53 2.65
C ASP A 51 4.49 9.06 2.48
N GLY A 52 4.20 8.36 3.58
CA GLY A 52 3.58 7.03 3.56
C GLY A 52 4.54 5.91 3.96
N LYS A 53 4.19 4.68 3.58
CA LYS A 53 4.97 3.46 3.82
C LYS A 53 4.79 2.53 2.63
N ILE A 54 5.80 1.73 2.35
CA ILE A 54 5.74 0.61 1.40
C ILE A 54 5.81 -0.67 2.24
N PHE A 55 4.94 -1.62 1.94
CA PHE A 55 4.95 -2.95 2.52
C PHE A 55 5.20 -3.95 1.40
N VAL A 56 6.08 -4.91 1.65
CA VAL A 56 6.41 -5.97 0.71
C VAL A 56 5.94 -7.29 1.32
N THR A 57 5.18 -8.05 0.57
CA THR A 57 4.63 -9.34 1.00
C THR A 57 4.77 -10.34 -0.13
N THR A 58 5.18 -11.57 0.18
CA THR A 58 5.29 -12.65 -0.81
C THR A 58 3.90 -13.03 -1.33
N VAL A 59 3.80 -13.23 -2.64
CA VAL A 59 2.61 -13.79 -3.30
C VAL A 59 2.97 -15.20 -3.76
N GLU A 60 2.37 -16.21 -3.13
CA GLU A 60 2.70 -17.61 -3.41
C GLU A 60 2.23 -18.09 -4.80
N ARG A 61 1.18 -17.46 -5.35
CA ARG A 61 0.61 -17.85 -6.64
C ARG A 61 -0.13 -16.71 -7.31
N THR A 62 0.08 -16.55 -8.61
CA THR A 62 -0.66 -15.59 -9.44
C THR A 62 -1.39 -16.30 -10.58
N ILE A 63 -2.61 -15.88 -10.92
CA ILE A 63 -3.37 -16.45 -12.04
C ILE A 63 -4.02 -15.32 -12.85
N ARG A 64 -3.73 -15.24 -14.15
CA ARG A 64 -4.41 -14.31 -15.06
C ARG A 64 -5.74 -14.90 -15.51
N ILE A 65 -6.85 -14.39 -14.99
CA ILE A 65 -8.22 -14.92 -15.24
C ILE A 65 -8.53 -15.14 -16.73
N ARG A 66 -8.10 -14.22 -17.60
CA ARG A 66 -8.42 -14.27 -19.04
C ARG A 66 -7.72 -15.40 -19.79
N THR A 67 -6.48 -15.72 -19.44
CA THR A 67 -5.62 -16.66 -20.20
C THR A 67 -5.35 -17.96 -19.44
N GLY A 68 -5.52 -17.96 -18.11
CA GLY A 68 -5.11 -19.07 -17.25
C GLY A 68 -3.60 -19.15 -17.02
N GLU A 69 -2.81 -18.18 -17.52
CA GLU A 69 -1.38 -18.06 -17.22
C GLU A 69 -1.17 -17.98 -15.71
N GLN A 70 -0.08 -18.56 -15.24
CA GLN A 70 0.25 -18.63 -13.82
C GLN A 70 1.60 -17.97 -13.53
N ASP A 71 1.72 -17.49 -12.31
CA ASP A 71 2.95 -16.99 -11.69
C ASP A 71 3.65 -15.95 -12.57
N GLU A 72 4.91 -16.17 -12.97
CA GLU A 72 5.66 -15.20 -13.77
C GLU A 72 4.99 -14.84 -15.11
N ALA A 73 4.25 -15.75 -15.74
CA ALA A 73 3.52 -15.44 -16.97
C ALA A 73 2.25 -14.59 -16.72
N ALA A 74 1.78 -14.59 -15.47
CA ALA A 74 0.61 -13.82 -15.05
C ALA A 74 0.95 -12.41 -14.55
N VAL A 75 2.24 -12.10 -14.36
CA VAL A 75 2.74 -10.83 -13.81
C VAL A 75 3.44 -10.00 -14.90
#